data_AF-A0A510XXY3-F1
#
_entry.id   AF-A0A510XXY3-F1
#
_cell.length_a   1.000
_cell.length_b   1.000
_cell.length_c   1.000
_cell.angle_alpha   90.00
_cell.angle_beta   90.00
_cell.angle_gamma   90.00
#
_symmetry.space_group_name_H-M   'P 1'
#
loop_
_entity.id
_entity.type
_entity.pdbx_description
1 polymer ?
#
loop_
_entity_poly.entity_id
_entity_poly.type
_entity_poly.pdbx_seq_one_letter_code
_entity_poly.pdbx_strand_id
1 'polypeptide(L)'
;MNELTKAQVAEYLTQHPDFLIEQPHLLAKLELQQKEQGATSLVHIQQRQLREHNTLLKNQIESMSKHATQNELVYRLFSQCHSQLWSNYDFNTLASNLTNIICTSPNISNCKLVKYTAQYESLIEHRLTHSTHYLGRINQQERELLFSDETQSAAIYLIGDSKKPVAILAFGSNDANHFEPAQDNLFVLDFVRALQLRLLELA
;
A
#
# COMPACT_ATOMS: atom_id res chain seq x y z
N MET A 1 52.92 20.63 -2.19
CA MET A 1 51.55 21.12 -2.45
C MET A 1 51.60 22.62 -2.31
N ASN A 2 51.19 23.39 -3.34
CA ASN A 2 51.20 24.84 -3.27
C ASN A 2 50.21 25.29 -2.19
N GLU A 3 50.71 25.91 -1.13
CA GLU A 3 49.85 26.54 -0.12
C GLU A 3 49.15 27.72 -0.78
N LEU A 4 47.83 27.60 -0.91
CA LEU A 4 46.98 28.70 -1.35
C LEU A 4 47.04 29.81 -0.32
N THR A 5 47.36 31.02 -0.77
CA THR A 5 47.34 32.19 0.12
C THR A 5 45.91 32.58 0.44
N LYS A 6 45.69 33.17 1.63
CA LYS A 6 44.37 33.63 2.07
C LYS A 6 43.71 34.58 1.05
N ALA A 7 44.50 35.40 0.37
CA ALA A 7 44.04 36.31 -0.67
C ALA A 7 43.46 35.57 -1.89
N GLN A 8 44.13 34.49 -2.32
CA GLN A 8 43.67 33.69 -3.46
C GLN A 8 42.38 32.93 -3.15
N VAL A 9 42.23 32.42 -1.92
CA VAL A 9 41.00 31.76 -1.48
C VAL A 9 39.84 32.75 -1.39
N ALA A 10 40.09 33.96 -0.87
CA ALA A 10 39.08 35.02 -0.78
C ALA A 10 38.63 35.50 -2.17
N GLU A 11 39.57 35.73 -3.09
CA GLU A 11 39.26 36.11 -4.48
C GLU A 11 38.42 35.04 -5.19
N TYR A 12 38.79 33.77 -5.03
CA TYR A 12 38.04 32.65 -5.61
C TYR A 12 36.60 32.57 -5.10
N LEU A 13 36.38 32.67 -3.79
CA LEU A 13 35.04 32.66 -3.20
C LEU A 13 34.20 33.88 -3.59
N THR A 14 34.85 35.02 -3.86
CA THR A 14 34.16 36.25 -4.30
C THR A 14 33.73 36.13 -5.77
N GLN A 15 34.54 35.49 -6.61
CA GLN A 15 34.23 35.25 -8.02
C GLN A 15 33.22 34.09 -8.21
N HIS A 16 33.10 33.19 -7.24
CA HIS A 16 32.19 32.04 -7.28
C HIS A 16 31.30 31.97 -6.02
N PRO A 17 30.27 32.83 -5.91
CA PRO A 17 29.39 32.89 -4.74
C PRO A 17 28.56 31.61 -4.52
N ASP A 18 28.29 30.87 -5.59
CA ASP A 18 27.47 29.64 -5.54
C ASP A 18 28.26 28.42 -5.06
N PHE A 19 29.59 28.50 -5.00
CA PHE A 19 30.49 27.39 -4.66
C PHE A 19 30.16 26.76 -3.30
N LEU A 20 29.74 27.57 -2.32
CA LEU A 20 29.36 27.12 -0.98
C LEU A 20 27.96 26.49 -0.93
N ILE A 21 27.10 26.82 -1.90
CA ILE A 21 25.78 26.21 -2.09
C ILE A 21 25.95 24.82 -2.73
N GLU A 22 26.87 24.70 -3.70
CA GLU A 22 27.17 23.45 -4.40
C GLU A 22 27.96 22.44 -3.56
N GLN A 23 28.68 22.91 -2.53
CA GLN A 23 29.52 22.07 -1.67
C GLN A 23 29.09 22.15 -0.18
N PRO A 24 27.86 21.71 0.17
CA PRO A 24 27.30 21.89 1.52
C PRO A 24 28.05 21.13 2.62
N HIS A 25 28.79 20.08 2.26
CA HIS A 25 29.62 19.31 3.21
C HIS A 25 30.88 20.05 3.66
N LEU A 26 31.40 21.00 2.86
CA LEU A 26 32.49 21.89 3.28
C LEU A 26 31.98 22.91 4.31
N LEU A 27 30.75 23.40 4.11
CA LEU A 27 30.07 24.31 5.03
C LEU A 27 29.88 23.69 6.42
N ALA A 28 29.54 22.39 6.47
CA ALA A 28 29.38 21.64 7.72
C ALA A 28 30.69 21.48 8.52
N LYS A 29 31.86 21.62 7.87
CA LYS A 29 33.19 21.50 8.50
C LYS A 29 33.86 22.84 8.79
N LEU A 30 33.36 23.95 8.24
CA LEU A 30 33.85 25.30 8.48
C LEU A 30 33.28 25.83 9.82
N GLU A 31 33.90 25.45 10.93
CA GLU A 31 33.62 26.09 12.23
C GLU A 31 34.10 27.55 12.22
N LEU A 32 33.24 28.46 11.79
CA LEU A 32 33.48 29.90 11.80
C LEU A 32 33.34 30.46 13.21
N GLN A 33 34.44 30.47 13.95
CA GLN A 33 34.54 31.25 15.18
C GLN A 33 34.78 32.72 14.84
N GLN A 34 33.74 33.58 14.78
CA GLN A 34 33.95 34.99 15.16
C GLN A 34 32.69 35.83 15.46
N LYS A 35 32.91 36.70 16.45
CA LYS A 35 32.07 37.79 16.95
C LYS A 35 31.72 38.79 15.85
N GLU A 36 30.48 39.29 15.94
CA GLU A 36 29.92 40.47 15.28
C GLU A 36 29.28 40.26 13.88
N GLN A 37 27.96 40.04 13.96
CA GLN A 37 26.89 40.37 13.02
C GLN A 37 26.82 39.73 11.61
N GLY A 38 27.69 38.78 11.28
CA GLY A 38 27.49 37.85 10.13
C GLY A 38 27.09 36.42 10.51
N ALA A 39 27.28 36.05 11.79
CA ALA A 39 27.20 34.67 12.31
C ALA A 39 25.78 34.11 12.51
N THR A 40 24.74 34.94 12.38
CA THR A 40 23.34 34.47 12.46
C THR A 40 22.96 33.66 11.23
N SER A 41 23.57 33.92 10.05
CA SER A 41 23.19 33.29 8.80
C SER A 41 23.41 31.76 8.80
N LEU A 42 24.57 31.27 9.23
CA LEU A 42 24.88 29.84 9.23
C LEU A 42 24.10 29.04 10.27
N VAL A 43 23.93 29.60 11.48
CA VAL A 43 23.09 28.98 12.51
C VAL A 43 21.63 28.96 12.06
N HIS A 44 21.14 30.01 11.40
CA HIS A 44 19.81 30.02 10.81
C HIS A 44 19.66 29.01 9.66
N ILE A 45 20.68 28.83 8.82
CA ILE A 45 20.69 27.82 7.74
C ILE A 45 20.68 26.40 8.34
N GLN A 46 21.54 26.10 9.31
CA GLN A 46 21.55 24.81 10.00
C GLN A 46 20.23 24.55 10.74
N GLN A 47 19.70 25.57 11.42
CA GLN A 47 18.40 25.47 12.10
C GLN A 47 17.26 25.25 11.10
N ARG A 48 17.32 25.87 9.92
CA ARG A 48 16.36 25.65 8.84
C ARG A 48 16.45 24.22 8.31
N GLN A 49 17.65 23.73 8.00
CA GLN A 49 17.86 22.35 7.54
C GLN A 49 17.39 21.32 8.58
N LEU A 50 17.69 21.55 9.86
CA LEU A 50 17.21 20.68 10.93
C LEU A 50 15.68 20.70 11.06
N ARG A 51 15.03 21.86 10.88
CA ARG A 51 13.56 21.97 10.86
C ARG A 51 12.95 21.27 9.65
N GLU A 52 13.55 21.40 8.48
CA GLU A 52 13.12 20.72 7.25
C GLU A 52 13.25 19.19 7.41
N HIS A 53 14.39 18.71 7.91
CA HIS A 53 14.61 17.30 8.19
C HIS A 53 13.67 16.75 9.27
N ASN A 54 13.45 17.51 10.35
CA ASN A 54 12.51 17.12 11.41
C ASN A 54 11.07 17.03 10.88
N THR A 55 10.66 17.96 10.02
CA THR A 55 9.37 17.91 9.34
C THR A 55 9.25 16.67 8.45
N LEU A 56 10.29 16.37 7.67
CA LEU A 56 10.33 15.18 6.82
C LEU A 56 10.21 13.88 7.63
N LEU A 57 10.97 13.76 8.72
CA LEU A 57 10.90 12.60 9.62
C LEU A 57 9.52 12.46 10.27
N LYS A 58 8.90 13.58 10.70
CA LYS A 58 7.54 13.57 11.23
C LYS A 58 6.54 13.04 10.21
N ASN A 59 6.60 13.52 8.96
CA ASN A 59 5.74 13.05 7.89
C ASN A 59 5.95 11.55 7.59
N GLN A 60 7.20 11.07 7.66
CA GLN A 60 7.50 9.64 7.49
C GLN A 60 6.90 8.79 8.62
N ILE A 61 7.04 9.23 9.88
CA ILE A 61 6.45 8.54 11.04
C ILE A 61 4.93 8.50 10.92
N GLU A 62 4.29 9.62 10.55
CA GLU A 62 2.85 9.68 10.33
C GLU A 62 2.41 8.69 9.24
N SER A 63 3.15 8.62 8.12
CA SER A 63 2.87 7.66 7.05
C SER A 63 3.00 6.22 7.53
N MET A 64 4.07 5.88 8.27
CA MET A 64 4.26 4.53 8.82
C MET A 64 3.16 4.16 9.82
N SER A 65 2.78 5.10 10.68
CA SER A 65 1.70 4.89 11.66
C SER A 65 0.35 4.65 10.96
N LYS A 66 0.06 5.40 9.88
CA LYS A 66 -1.11 5.18 9.04
C LYS A 66 -1.12 3.78 8.43
N HIS A 67 0.00 3.34 7.85
CA HIS A 67 0.11 1.98 7.30
C HIS A 67 -0.04 0.90 8.36
N ALA A 68 0.58 1.06 9.54
CA ALA A 68 0.43 0.11 10.64
C ALA A 68 -1.03 -0.03 11.08
N THR A 69 -1.75 1.09 11.18
CA THR A 69 -3.17 1.10 11.54
C THR A 69 -4.03 0.41 10.48
N GLN A 70 -3.75 0.65 9.19
CA GLN A 70 -4.41 -0.02 8.09
C GLN A 70 -4.16 -1.54 8.10
N ASN A 71 -2.92 -1.95 8.32
CA ASN A 71 -2.54 -3.37 8.39
C ASN A 71 -3.23 -4.07 9.56
N GLU A 72 -3.31 -3.42 10.73
CA GLU A 72 -4.02 -3.96 11.89
C GLU A 72 -5.52 -4.15 11.61
N LEU A 73 -6.15 -3.22 10.89
CA LEU A 73 -7.56 -3.34 10.48
C LEU A 73 -7.77 -4.54 9.56
N VAL A 74 -6.92 -4.69 8.53
CA VAL A 74 -6.96 -5.84 7.61
C VAL A 74 -6.77 -7.15 8.38
N TYR A 75 -5.77 -7.22 9.25
CA TYR A 75 -5.51 -8.41 10.06
C TYR A 75 -6.71 -8.78 10.94
N ARG A 76 -7.29 -7.83 11.67
CA ARG A 76 -8.47 -8.08 12.53
C ARG A 76 -9.66 -8.60 11.73
N LEU A 77 -9.91 -8.01 10.56
CA LEU A 77 -11.02 -8.40 9.69
C LEU A 77 -10.85 -9.83 9.16
N PHE A 78 -9.65 -10.20 8.71
CA PHE A 78 -9.38 -11.57 8.25
C PHE A 78 -9.29 -12.59 9.40
N SER A 79 -8.87 -12.17 10.59
CA SER A 79 -8.93 -13.01 11.79
C SER A 79 -10.39 -13.37 12.14
N GLN A 80 -11.30 -12.40 12.06
CA GLN A 80 -12.74 -12.64 12.20
C GLN A 80 -13.29 -13.55 11.10
N CYS A 81 -12.90 -13.33 9.85
CA CYS A 81 -13.30 -14.22 8.74
C CYS A 81 -12.81 -15.66 8.98
N HIS A 82 -11.58 -15.83 9.47
CA HIS A 82 -11.01 -17.13 9.78
C HIS A 82 -11.81 -17.86 10.86
N SER A 83 -12.30 -17.13 11.88
CA SER A 83 -13.19 -17.71 12.91
C SER A 83 -14.45 -18.35 12.32
N GLN A 84 -14.98 -17.82 11.22
CA GLN A 84 -16.19 -18.33 10.58
C GLN A 84 -15.97 -19.67 9.88
N LEU A 85 -14.74 -19.97 9.47
CA LEU A 85 -14.39 -21.22 8.78
C LEU A 85 -14.52 -22.46 9.66
N TRP A 86 -14.32 -22.31 10.98
CA TRP A 86 -14.41 -23.42 11.96
C TRP A 86 -15.83 -23.85 12.28
N SER A 87 -16.82 -23.08 11.84
CA SER A 87 -18.23 -23.38 12.07
C SER A 87 -18.78 -24.29 10.98
N ASN A 88 -19.76 -25.12 11.32
CA ASN A 88 -20.47 -26.00 10.38
C ASN A 88 -21.54 -25.24 9.58
N TYR A 89 -21.12 -24.22 8.85
CA TYR A 89 -21.97 -23.46 7.93
C TYR A 89 -22.03 -24.13 6.56
N ASP A 90 -23.19 -24.02 5.90
CA ASP A 90 -23.27 -24.27 4.47
C ASP A 90 -22.62 -23.12 3.68
N PHE A 91 -22.44 -23.32 2.37
CA PHE A 91 -21.77 -22.34 1.51
C PHE A 91 -22.43 -20.95 1.57
N ASN A 92 -23.76 -20.90 1.54
CA ASN A 92 -24.51 -19.65 1.46
C ASN A 92 -24.44 -18.86 2.77
N THR A 93 -24.51 -19.55 3.92
CA THR A 93 -24.35 -18.92 5.24
C THR A 93 -22.93 -18.41 5.41
N LEU A 94 -21.92 -19.20 5.00
CA LEU A 94 -20.52 -18.75 5.03
C LEU A 94 -20.32 -17.50 4.16
N ALA A 95 -20.81 -17.53 2.92
CA ALA A 95 -20.71 -16.39 2.00
C ALA A 95 -21.36 -15.12 2.61
N SER A 96 -22.56 -15.25 3.17
CA SER A 96 -23.28 -14.13 3.78
C SER A 96 -22.56 -13.58 5.00
N ASN A 97 -22.02 -14.44 5.86
CA ASN A 97 -21.26 -14.03 7.04
C ASN A 97 -19.96 -13.30 6.66
N LEU A 98 -19.24 -13.82 5.66
CA LEU A 98 -18.05 -13.15 5.13
C LEU A 98 -18.40 -11.77 4.58
N THR A 99 -19.45 -11.65 3.77
CA THR A 99 -19.92 -10.35 3.28
C THR A 99 -20.24 -9.40 4.43
N ASN A 100 -20.97 -9.85 5.46
CA ASN A 100 -21.32 -9.01 6.61
C ASN A 100 -20.09 -8.52 7.38
N ILE A 101 -19.05 -9.34 7.54
CA ILE A 101 -17.81 -8.97 8.23
C ILE A 101 -16.99 -8.03 7.36
N ILE A 102 -16.76 -8.38 6.10
CA ILE A 102 -15.86 -7.67 5.19
C ILE A 102 -16.40 -6.27 4.87
N CYS A 103 -17.71 -6.14 4.64
CA CYS A 103 -18.37 -4.86 4.36
C CYS A 103 -18.48 -3.95 5.60
N THR A 104 -18.01 -4.36 6.78
CA THR A 104 -17.81 -3.41 7.91
C THR A 104 -16.63 -2.45 7.65
N SER A 105 -15.72 -2.82 6.74
CA SER A 105 -14.63 -1.95 6.33
C SER A 105 -15.17 -0.81 5.45
N PRO A 106 -14.91 0.46 5.79
CA PRO A 106 -15.50 1.61 5.08
C PRO A 106 -15.04 1.73 3.61
N ASN A 107 -13.92 1.11 3.26
CA ASN A 107 -13.35 1.19 1.91
C ASN A 107 -13.76 0.01 1.01
N ILE A 108 -14.53 -0.95 1.53
CA ILE A 108 -15.02 -2.10 0.77
C ILE A 108 -16.54 -1.96 0.64
N SER A 109 -17.02 -1.70 -0.57
CA SER A 109 -18.45 -1.56 -0.85
C SER A 109 -19.13 -2.91 -1.03
N ASN A 110 -18.40 -3.91 -1.53
CA ASN A 110 -18.99 -5.20 -1.87
C ASN A 110 -18.05 -6.37 -1.54
N CYS A 111 -18.65 -7.50 -1.18
CA CYS A 111 -17.96 -8.77 -0.98
C CYS A 111 -18.83 -9.91 -1.47
N LYS A 112 -18.25 -10.78 -2.30
CA LYS A 112 -18.92 -11.92 -2.90
C LYS A 112 -18.07 -13.16 -2.79
N LEU A 113 -18.64 -14.22 -2.22
CA LEU A 113 -18.15 -15.59 -2.35
C LEU A 113 -19.14 -16.36 -3.21
N VAL A 114 -18.73 -16.76 -4.42
CA VAL A 114 -19.59 -17.43 -5.40
C VAL A 114 -18.98 -18.75 -5.83
N LYS A 115 -19.81 -19.79 -6.00
CA LYS A 115 -19.35 -21.06 -6.56
C LYS A 115 -18.95 -20.84 -8.02
N TYR A 116 -17.92 -21.54 -8.46
CA TYR A 116 -17.53 -21.48 -9.86
C TYR A 116 -18.61 -22.09 -10.75
N THR A 117 -18.90 -21.38 -11.85
CA THR A 117 -19.80 -21.80 -12.94
C THR A 117 -19.22 -21.27 -14.25
N ALA A 118 -19.65 -21.83 -15.39
CA ALA A 118 -19.11 -21.50 -16.71
C ALA A 118 -19.22 -20.00 -17.08
N GLN A 119 -20.13 -19.24 -16.45
CA GLN A 119 -20.25 -17.79 -16.67
C GLN A 119 -19.00 -17.00 -16.24
N TYR A 120 -18.15 -17.57 -15.38
CA TYR A 120 -16.91 -16.93 -14.91
C TYR A 120 -15.67 -17.32 -15.71
N GLU A 121 -15.81 -18.15 -16.75
CA GLU A 121 -14.67 -18.66 -17.53
C GLU A 121 -13.88 -17.53 -18.20
N SER A 122 -14.56 -16.59 -18.85
CA SER A 122 -13.92 -15.42 -19.47
C SER A 122 -13.19 -14.51 -18.47
N LEU A 123 -13.73 -14.36 -17.25
CA LEU A 123 -13.10 -13.61 -16.18
C LEU A 123 -11.78 -14.27 -15.75
N ILE A 124 -11.78 -15.59 -15.57
CA ILE A 124 -10.59 -16.35 -15.19
C ILE A 124 -9.53 -16.26 -16.30
N GLU A 125 -9.93 -16.46 -17.56
CA GLU A 125 -9.02 -16.40 -18.71
C GLU A 125 -8.37 -15.01 -18.86
N HIS A 126 -9.13 -13.93 -18.67
CA HIS A 126 -8.61 -12.58 -18.84
C HIS A 126 -7.77 -12.08 -17.65
N ARG A 127 -8.11 -12.48 -16.42
CA ARG A 127 -7.52 -11.88 -15.20
C ARG A 127 -6.66 -12.84 -14.38
N LEU A 128 -6.90 -14.14 -14.47
CA LEU A 128 -6.37 -15.14 -13.53
C LEU A 128 -5.57 -16.27 -14.21
N THR A 129 -5.27 -16.14 -15.50
CA THR A 129 -4.48 -17.13 -16.25
C THR A 129 -3.05 -17.29 -15.73
N HIS A 130 -2.44 -16.19 -15.30
CA HIS A 130 -1.05 -16.18 -14.83
C HIS A 130 -0.91 -16.03 -13.31
N SER A 131 -2.01 -15.76 -12.61
CA SER A 131 -2.05 -15.56 -11.16
C SER A 131 -3.38 -16.05 -10.61
N THR A 132 -3.38 -16.64 -9.41
CA THR A 132 -4.62 -17.05 -8.73
C THR A 132 -5.45 -15.88 -8.20
N HIS A 133 -4.98 -14.65 -8.40
CA HIS A 133 -5.65 -13.44 -7.94
C HIS A 133 -5.38 -12.25 -8.87
N TYR A 134 -6.26 -11.26 -8.81
CA TYR A 134 -6.20 -10.00 -9.54
C TYR A 134 -6.59 -8.84 -8.62
N LEU A 135 -5.82 -7.76 -8.61
CA LEU A 135 -6.14 -6.51 -7.91
C LEU A 135 -6.05 -5.36 -8.93
N GLY A 136 -7.11 -4.56 -9.04
CA GLY A 136 -7.10 -3.41 -9.92
C GLY A 136 -8.48 -2.93 -10.34
N ARG A 137 -8.52 -2.14 -11.40
CA ARG A 137 -9.76 -1.60 -11.96
C ARG A 137 -10.59 -2.66 -12.67
N ILE A 138 -11.88 -2.63 -12.43
CA ILE A 138 -12.84 -3.57 -13.02
C ILE A 138 -13.55 -2.94 -14.22
N ASN A 139 -13.78 -3.72 -15.28
CA ASN A 139 -14.55 -3.24 -16.43
C ASN A 139 -16.07 -3.44 -16.18
N GLN A 140 -16.91 -2.87 -17.06
CA GLN A 140 -18.38 -2.94 -16.89
C GLN A 140 -18.93 -4.38 -16.91
N GLN A 141 -18.42 -5.24 -17.79
CA GLN A 141 -18.89 -6.63 -17.92
C GLN A 141 -18.55 -7.44 -16.66
N GLU A 142 -17.30 -7.34 -16.19
CA GLU A 142 -16.83 -8.00 -14.97
C GLU A 142 -17.57 -7.48 -13.74
N ARG A 143 -17.86 -6.17 -13.71
CA ARG A 143 -18.66 -5.55 -12.66
C ARG A 143 -20.07 -6.13 -12.66
N GLU A 144 -20.82 -6.05 -13.76
CA GLU A 144 -22.19 -6.61 -13.83
C GLU A 144 -22.24 -8.11 -13.46
N LEU A 145 -21.16 -8.85 -13.76
CA LEU A 145 -21.01 -10.27 -13.42
C LEU A 145 -20.78 -10.55 -11.93
N LEU A 146 -20.04 -9.68 -11.22
CA LEU A 146 -19.64 -9.88 -9.81
C LEU A 146 -20.38 -8.96 -8.84
N PHE A 147 -20.53 -7.69 -9.19
CA PHE A 147 -20.99 -6.59 -8.34
C PHE A 147 -22.09 -5.76 -9.03
N SER A 148 -23.26 -5.67 -8.42
CA SER A 148 -24.41 -4.96 -8.98
C SER A 148 -24.43 -3.46 -8.64
N ASP A 149 -23.27 -2.80 -8.56
CA ASP A 149 -23.10 -1.46 -7.97
C ASP A 149 -22.08 -0.56 -8.71
N GLU A 150 -21.73 0.59 -8.11
CA GLU A 150 -20.76 1.58 -8.62
C GLU A 150 -19.29 1.19 -8.38
N THR A 151 -18.98 -0.10 -8.16
CA THR A 151 -17.59 -0.56 -7.94
C THR A 151 -16.66 -0.07 -9.05
N GLN A 152 -15.52 0.47 -8.66
CA GLN A 152 -14.49 1.01 -9.56
C GLN A 152 -13.21 0.17 -9.55
N SER A 153 -12.85 -0.41 -8.40
CA SER A 153 -11.75 -1.36 -8.27
C SER A 153 -12.20 -2.64 -7.58
N ALA A 154 -11.53 -3.74 -7.89
CA ALA A 154 -11.82 -5.05 -7.33
C ALA A 154 -10.54 -5.83 -7.01
N ALA A 155 -10.63 -6.65 -5.97
CA ALA A 155 -9.70 -7.73 -5.70
C ALA A 155 -10.42 -9.07 -5.88
N ILE A 156 -9.93 -9.92 -6.76
CA ILE A 156 -10.56 -11.17 -7.17
C ILE A 156 -9.58 -12.30 -6.87
N TYR A 157 -10.03 -13.32 -6.16
CA TYR A 157 -9.24 -14.48 -5.76
C TYR A 157 -9.94 -15.75 -6.20
N LEU A 158 -9.22 -16.58 -6.96
CA LEU A 158 -9.67 -17.91 -7.34
C LEU A 158 -9.45 -18.87 -6.16
N ILE A 159 -10.51 -19.58 -5.77
CA ILE A 159 -10.43 -20.69 -4.83
C ILE A 159 -10.28 -21.98 -5.62
N GLY A 160 -9.16 -22.69 -5.41
CA GLY A 160 -8.76 -23.83 -6.23
C GLY A 160 -7.64 -23.47 -7.21
N ASP A 161 -7.60 -24.15 -8.34
CA ASP A 161 -6.66 -23.89 -9.44
C ASP A 161 -7.45 -23.71 -10.74
N SER A 162 -6.84 -23.04 -11.73
CA SER A 162 -7.32 -22.91 -13.11
C SER A 162 -7.88 -24.21 -13.71
N LYS A 163 -7.28 -25.37 -13.37
CA LYS A 163 -7.74 -26.70 -13.84
C LYS A 163 -8.95 -27.25 -13.09
N LYS A 164 -9.14 -26.83 -11.84
CA LYS A 164 -10.22 -27.28 -10.94
C LYS A 164 -10.70 -26.08 -10.12
N PRO A 165 -11.36 -25.10 -10.76
CA PRO A 165 -11.88 -23.94 -10.06
C PRO A 165 -13.07 -24.36 -9.17
N VAL A 166 -13.05 -23.93 -7.91
CA VAL A 166 -14.08 -24.28 -6.92
C VAL A 166 -15.02 -23.11 -6.69
N ALA A 167 -14.46 -21.94 -6.43
CA ALA A 167 -15.21 -20.72 -6.10
C ALA A 167 -14.37 -19.48 -6.42
N ILE A 168 -15.01 -18.32 -6.39
CA ILE A 168 -14.36 -17.02 -6.50
C ILE A 168 -14.73 -16.21 -5.26
N LEU A 169 -13.71 -15.64 -4.62
CA LEU A 169 -13.86 -14.62 -3.59
C LEU A 169 -13.48 -13.26 -4.19
N ALA A 170 -14.44 -12.34 -4.22
CA ALA A 170 -14.27 -11.03 -4.84
C ALA A 170 -14.66 -9.91 -3.87
N PHE A 171 -13.82 -8.87 -3.83
CA PHE A 171 -13.99 -7.65 -3.06
C PHE A 171 -14.15 -6.48 -4.03
N GLY A 172 -15.10 -5.59 -3.77
CA GLY A 172 -15.36 -4.39 -4.56
C GLY A 172 -15.18 -3.13 -3.73
N SER A 173 -14.66 -2.07 -4.34
CA SER A 173 -14.57 -0.73 -3.78
C SER A 173 -15.04 0.32 -4.78
N ASN A 174 -15.71 1.36 -4.28
CA ASN A 174 -16.10 2.52 -5.09
C ASN A 174 -14.92 3.46 -5.36
N ASP A 175 -13.76 3.25 -4.74
CA ASP A 175 -12.52 3.97 -5.03
C ASP A 175 -11.68 3.19 -6.05
N ALA A 176 -11.38 3.83 -7.19
CA ALA A 176 -10.60 3.23 -8.28
C ALA A 176 -9.15 2.88 -7.91
N ASN A 177 -8.61 3.45 -6.82
CA ASN A 177 -7.24 3.24 -6.36
C ASN A 177 -7.19 2.45 -5.04
N HIS A 178 -8.33 1.90 -4.59
CA HIS A 178 -8.34 1.12 -3.36
C HIS A 178 -7.62 -0.21 -3.52
N PHE A 179 -7.87 -0.95 -4.61
CA PHE A 179 -7.15 -2.20 -4.91
C PHE A 179 -6.09 -1.95 -5.97
N GLU A 180 -4.83 -2.05 -5.59
CA GLU A 180 -3.68 -1.87 -6.48
C GLU A 180 -2.75 -3.08 -6.44
N PRO A 181 -2.09 -3.45 -7.56
CA PRO A 181 -1.17 -4.60 -7.59
C PRO A 181 0.00 -4.51 -6.60
N ALA A 182 0.38 -3.29 -6.18
CA ALA A 182 1.46 -3.06 -5.23
C ALA A 182 1.05 -3.28 -3.76
N GLN A 183 -0.24 -3.43 -3.46
CA GLN A 183 -0.71 -3.70 -2.12
C GLN A 183 -0.36 -5.12 -1.67
N ASP A 184 0.08 -5.23 -0.43
CA ASP A 184 0.29 -6.53 0.21
C ASP A 184 -1.06 -7.25 0.39
N ASN A 185 -1.11 -8.50 -0.05
CA ASN A 185 -2.29 -9.36 0.01
C ASN A 185 -2.06 -10.62 0.85
N LEU A 186 -0.97 -10.68 1.63
CA LEU A 186 -0.57 -11.85 2.41
C LEU A 186 -1.72 -12.41 3.28
N PHE A 187 -2.38 -11.55 4.07
CA PHE A 187 -3.49 -11.97 4.93
C PHE A 187 -4.69 -12.53 4.15
N VAL A 188 -4.96 -11.97 2.97
CA VAL A 188 -6.06 -12.43 2.11
C VAL A 188 -5.71 -13.78 1.50
N LEU A 189 -4.48 -13.95 1.02
CA LEU A 189 -3.99 -15.21 0.47
C LEU A 189 -3.98 -16.32 1.52
N ASP A 190 -3.57 -16.02 2.76
CA ASP A 190 -3.63 -16.95 3.88
C ASP A 190 -5.06 -17.39 4.16
N PHE A 191 -6.00 -16.45 4.18
CA PHE A 191 -7.42 -16.74 4.33
C PHE A 191 -7.98 -17.56 3.17
N VAL A 192 -7.65 -17.22 1.92
CA VAL A 192 -8.07 -17.96 0.71
C VAL A 192 -7.63 -19.43 0.77
N ARG A 193 -6.40 -19.70 1.23
CA ARG A 193 -5.91 -21.08 1.41
C ARG A 193 -6.73 -21.84 2.46
N ALA A 194 -7.03 -21.22 3.59
CA ALA A 194 -7.88 -21.83 4.62
C ALA A 194 -9.32 -22.06 4.13
N LEU A 195 -9.88 -21.08 3.41
CA LEU A 195 -11.20 -21.17 2.82
C LEU A 195 -11.27 -22.31 1.79
N GLN A 196 -10.24 -22.50 0.96
CA GLN A 196 -10.17 -23.60 0.01
C GLN A 196 -10.30 -24.96 0.71
N LEU A 197 -9.54 -25.18 1.79
CA LEU A 197 -9.61 -26.42 2.55
C LEU A 197 -11.02 -26.65 3.11
N ARG A 198 -11.63 -25.60 3.67
CA ARG A 198 -12.99 -25.69 4.21
C ARG A 198 -14.03 -26.00 3.13
N LEU A 199 -13.92 -25.40 1.96
CA LEU A 199 -14.85 -25.67 0.86
C LEU A 199 -14.71 -27.09 0.30
N LEU A 200 -13.52 -27.70 0.37
CA LEU A 200 -13.32 -29.11 -0.01
C LEU A 200 -14.00 -30.08 0.97
N GLU A 201 -14.12 -29.74 2.25
CA GLU A 201 -14.86 -30.55 3.24
C GLU A 201 -16.38 -30.44 3.08
N LEU A 202 -16.86 -29.35 2.48
CA LEU A 202 -18.28 -29.09 2.22
C LEU A 202 -18.78 -29.68 0.89
N ALA A 203 -17.88 -30.18 0.04
CA ALA A 203 -18.16 -30.71 -1.29
C ALA A 203 -18.39 -32.23 -1.26
#